data_AF-A0A1V5NNY4-F1
#
_entry.id   AF-A0A1V5NNY4-F1
#
_cell.length_a   1.000
_cell.length_b   1.000
_cell.length_c   1.000
_cell.angle_alpha   90.00
_cell.angle_beta   90.00
_cell.angle_gamma   90.00
#
_symmetry.space_group_name_H-M   'P 1'
#
loop_
_entity.id
_entity.type
_entity.pdbx_description
1 polymer ?
#
loop_
_entity_poly.entity_id
_entity_poly.type
_entity_poly.pdbx_seq_one_letter_code
_entity_poly.pdbx_strand_id
1 'polypeptide(L)'
;MKNPAIKLLLTLAIVSFVFHSCKKDEEKDDQLDSQVQQFNADSQNYKGESDQADSDINNALGEIPAFGRFTTTLSSPLCGVTIDSSQIAQKILFFNFDGITPCFSPSRTRQGQIKVQLTSGAYWSDVNSILTITYNSFKVTRLSDNKSIQFNGVKTLQNVNGHNWIGFLTGTATHKYKERALGINVTFDNGATAVWNSARTTEWSFDSAPAVDRIVFTANGDTTINGVAAIDSWGVNRFGQAFTTYYNAPWVSNTYCGLWRPNSGQLTHLLNNASYILTLGVDQGGNPTPYQCAYGFKVQWNSSAGTIVRVFSY
;
A
#
# COMPACT_ATOMS: atom_id res chain seq x y z
N MET A 1 -52.21 3.48 -85.20
CA MET A 1 -53.66 3.51 -84.86
C MET A 1 -53.89 2.68 -83.61
N LYS A 2 -54.68 3.19 -82.65
CA LYS A 2 -55.43 2.49 -81.57
C LYS A 2 -54.71 1.45 -80.67
N ASN A 3 -54.34 1.89 -79.46
CA ASN A 3 -54.57 1.15 -78.19
C ASN A 3 -56.10 1.08 -77.87
N PRO A 4 -56.64 0.37 -76.84
CA PRO A 4 -56.05 -0.18 -75.59
C PRO A 4 -56.42 -1.70 -75.37
N ALA A 5 -56.50 -2.37 -74.20
CA ALA A 5 -56.49 -1.97 -72.77
C ALA A 5 -56.13 -3.09 -71.75
N ILE A 6 -55.43 -2.69 -70.67
CA ILE A 6 -55.67 -2.96 -69.22
C ILE A 6 -56.23 -4.33 -68.77
N LYS A 7 -55.48 -5.04 -67.89
CA LYS A 7 -55.96 -5.44 -66.54
C LYS A 7 -54.85 -5.75 -65.53
N LEU A 8 -55.18 -5.50 -64.26
CA LEU A 8 -54.37 -5.44 -63.03
C LEU A 8 -54.29 -6.81 -62.33
N LEU A 9 -53.16 -7.15 -61.65
CA LEU A 9 -53.16 -7.71 -60.27
C LEU A 9 -51.76 -7.75 -59.60
N LEU A 10 -51.77 -7.75 -58.27
CA LEU A 10 -50.64 -7.73 -57.32
C LEU A 10 -49.72 -8.97 -57.39
N THR A 11 -48.42 -8.80 -57.08
CA THR A 11 -47.84 -9.43 -55.86
C THR A 11 -46.55 -8.75 -55.37
N LEU A 12 -46.22 -9.01 -54.10
CA LEU A 12 -45.27 -8.30 -53.24
C LEU A 12 -43.90 -8.99 -53.19
N ALA A 13 -42.80 -8.24 -53.31
CA ALA A 13 -41.47 -8.69 -52.88
C ALA A 13 -40.53 -7.50 -52.59
N ILE A 14 -40.67 -6.89 -51.42
CA ILE A 14 -39.67 -5.95 -50.88
C ILE A 14 -38.51 -6.79 -50.34
N VAL A 15 -37.44 -6.95 -51.12
CA VAL A 15 -36.17 -7.48 -50.61
C VAL A 15 -35.32 -6.30 -50.17
N SER A 16 -35.45 -5.98 -48.88
CA SER A 16 -34.58 -5.04 -48.20
C SER A 16 -33.12 -5.47 -48.35
N PHE A 17 -32.29 -4.66 -49.01
CA PHE A 17 -30.86 -4.74 -48.82
C PHE A 17 -30.57 -4.35 -47.38
N VAL A 18 -30.42 -5.37 -46.53
CA VAL A 18 -30.04 -5.21 -45.13
C VAL A 18 -28.70 -4.49 -45.10
N PHE A 19 -28.69 -3.28 -44.57
CA PHE A 19 -27.44 -2.63 -44.17
C PHE A 19 -26.72 -3.60 -43.24
N HIS A 20 -25.60 -4.16 -43.70
CA HIS A 20 -24.64 -4.81 -42.84
C HIS A 20 -23.99 -3.71 -41.99
N SER A 21 -24.73 -3.29 -40.96
CA SER A 21 -24.15 -2.67 -39.79
C SER A 21 -23.22 -3.72 -39.22
N CYS A 22 -21.94 -3.59 -39.52
CA CYS A 22 -20.92 -4.10 -38.64
C CYS A 22 -21.20 -3.45 -37.28
N LYS A 23 -21.88 -4.18 -36.39
CA LYS A 23 -21.60 -4.03 -34.98
C LYS A 23 -20.10 -4.23 -34.89
N LYS A 24 -19.39 -3.12 -34.69
CA LYS A 24 -18.07 -3.15 -34.10
C LYS A 24 -18.29 -3.91 -32.80
N ASP A 25 -17.79 -5.13 -32.71
CA ASP A 25 -17.76 -5.83 -31.45
C ASP A 25 -17.04 -4.88 -30.50
N GLU A 26 -17.77 -4.40 -29.49
CA GLU A 26 -17.15 -3.67 -28.40
C GLU A 26 -16.24 -4.69 -27.74
N GLU A 27 -14.93 -4.56 -27.99
CA GLU A 27 -13.92 -5.21 -27.16
C GLU A 27 -14.35 -4.96 -25.72
N LYS A 28 -14.64 -6.03 -24.99
CA LYS A 28 -14.96 -5.91 -23.58
C LYS A 28 -13.76 -5.24 -22.95
N ASP A 29 -13.95 -4.00 -22.51
CA ASP A 29 -12.87 -3.22 -21.91
C ASP A 29 -12.61 -3.79 -20.51
N ASP A 30 -11.83 -4.87 -20.55
CA ASP A 30 -11.38 -5.62 -19.40
C ASP A 30 -10.21 -4.90 -18.68
N GLN A 31 -9.88 -3.68 -19.12
CA GLN A 31 -8.90 -2.83 -18.47
C GLN A 31 -9.54 -2.05 -17.31
N LEU A 32 -8.71 -1.75 -16.31
CA LEU A 32 -9.09 -0.81 -15.25
C LEU A 32 -9.08 0.61 -15.83
N ASP A 33 -10.01 1.46 -15.41
CA ASP A 33 -9.95 2.88 -15.76
C ASP A 33 -8.58 3.50 -15.37
N SER A 34 -8.10 4.42 -16.21
CA SER A 34 -6.79 5.05 -16.08
C SER A 34 -6.56 5.75 -14.74
N GLN A 35 -7.59 6.36 -14.14
CA GLN A 35 -7.49 7.00 -12.83
C GLN A 35 -7.41 5.95 -11.72
N VAL A 36 -8.12 4.83 -11.85
CA VAL A 36 -8.03 3.69 -10.92
C VAL A 36 -6.63 3.05 -10.99
N GLN A 37 -6.08 2.86 -12.19
CA GLN A 37 -4.71 2.35 -12.37
C GLN A 37 -3.67 3.28 -11.72
N GLN A 38 -3.75 4.59 -12.00
CA GLN A 38 -2.84 5.58 -11.43
C GLN A 38 -3.00 5.67 -9.90
N PHE A 39 -4.23 5.67 -9.39
CA PHE A 39 -4.49 5.69 -7.96
C PHE A 39 -3.90 4.45 -7.25
N ASN A 40 -4.01 3.25 -7.85
CA ASN A 40 -3.43 2.04 -7.29
C ASN A 40 -1.89 2.16 -7.19
N ALA A 41 -1.25 2.66 -8.25
CA ALA A 41 0.19 2.96 -8.21
C ALA A 41 0.54 4.01 -7.13
N ASP A 42 -0.30 5.02 -6.93
CA ASP A 42 -0.12 6.04 -5.88
C ASP A 42 -0.24 5.44 -4.47
N SER A 43 -1.25 4.60 -4.24
CA SER A 43 -1.49 3.93 -2.97
C SER A 43 -0.35 2.99 -2.60
N GLN A 44 0.20 2.27 -3.58
CA GLN A 44 1.37 1.41 -3.38
C GLN A 44 2.62 2.24 -3.08
N ASN A 45 2.85 3.35 -3.81
CA ASN A 45 3.99 4.23 -3.60
C ASN A 45 3.92 4.95 -2.22
N TYR A 46 2.75 5.48 -1.86
CA TYR A 46 2.49 6.08 -0.54
C TYR A 46 2.80 5.09 0.59
N LYS A 47 2.24 3.87 0.50
CA LYS A 47 2.43 2.85 1.52
C LYS A 47 3.89 2.39 1.58
N GLY A 48 4.50 2.11 0.43
CA GLY A 48 5.89 1.65 0.35
C GLY A 48 6.89 2.64 0.94
N GLU A 49 6.78 3.93 0.61
CA GLU A 49 7.70 4.95 1.13
C GLU A 49 7.42 5.33 2.59
N SER A 50 6.16 5.28 3.06
CA SER A 50 5.84 5.50 4.47
C SER A 50 6.29 4.32 5.36
N ASP A 51 6.03 3.09 4.93
CA ASP A 51 6.48 1.87 5.64
C ASP A 51 8.02 1.76 5.63
N GLN A 52 8.68 2.16 4.53
CA GLN A 52 10.15 2.27 4.49
C GLN A 52 10.68 3.31 5.47
N ALA A 53 10.06 4.49 5.54
CA ALA A 53 10.47 5.52 6.50
C ALA A 53 10.35 5.02 7.95
N ASP A 54 9.28 4.29 8.29
CA ASP A 54 9.14 3.66 9.61
C ASP A 54 10.25 2.63 9.88
N SER A 55 10.57 1.77 8.91
CA SER A 55 11.66 0.78 9.03
C SER A 55 13.01 1.47 9.24
N ASP A 56 13.30 2.50 8.44
CA ASP A 56 14.51 3.31 8.51
C ASP A 56 14.68 3.98 9.87
N ILE A 57 13.61 4.56 10.41
CA ILE A 57 13.56 5.16 11.75
C ILE A 57 13.79 4.08 12.82
N ASN A 58 13.06 2.96 12.78
CA ASN A 58 13.22 1.89 13.77
C ASN A 58 14.66 1.35 13.84
N ASN A 59 15.29 1.16 12.67
CA ASN A 59 16.69 0.74 12.58
C ASN A 59 17.63 1.78 13.20
N ALA A 60 17.49 3.06 12.82
CA ALA A 60 18.35 4.14 13.33
C ALA A 60 18.18 4.39 14.83
N LEU A 61 16.96 4.32 15.38
CA LEU A 61 16.71 4.44 16.82
C LEU A 61 17.35 3.28 17.60
N GLY A 62 17.45 2.10 16.99
CA GLY A 62 18.17 0.96 17.52
C GLY A 62 19.69 1.15 17.63
N GLU A 63 20.27 2.23 17.11
CA GLU A 63 21.70 2.57 17.26
C GLU A 63 21.96 3.70 18.26
N ILE A 64 20.92 4.37 18.77
CA ILE A 64 21.06 5.60 19.56
C ILE A 64 20.79 5.30 21.06
N PRO A 65 21.75 5.56 21.98
CA PRO A 65 21.61 5.19 23.39
C PRO A 65 20.38 5.76 24.11
N ALA A 66 19.97 6.99 23.77
CA ALA A 66 18.78 7.62 24.34
C ALA A 66 17.45 6.96 23.90
N PHE A 67 17.48 6.07 22.90
CA PHE A 67 16.32 5.33 22.40
C PHE A 67 16.40 3.81 22.63
N GLY A 68 17.59 3.23 22.91
CA GLY A 68 17.68 1.91 23.54
C GLY A 68 18.88 0.98 23.27
N ARG A 69 20.08 1.45 22.86
CA ARG A 69 21.23 0.52 22.65
C ARG A 69 22.60 1.01 23.16
N PHE A 70 23.45 0.04 23.50
CA PHE A 70 24.83 0.21 23.96
C PHE A 70 25.85 0.11 22.80
N THR A 71 26.96 0.84 22.94
CA THR A 71 28.20 0.89 22.11
C THR A 71 28.20 1.77 20.84
N THR A 72 29.40 2.05 20.31
CA THR A 72 29.85 3.39 19.92
C THR A 72 30.11 3.61 18.41
N THR A 73 29.39 2.92 17.53
CA THR A 73 29.50 3.15 16.07
C THR A 73 28.12 3.40 15.47
N LEU A 74 27.80 4.69 15.28
CA LEU A 74 26.64 5.13 14.51
C LEU A 74 26.98 4.99 13.01
N SER A 75 26.48 3.94 12.38
CA SER A 75 26.55 3.80 10.92
C SER A 75 25.13 3.69 10.38
N SER A 76 24.45 4.83 10.34
CA SER A 76 23.12 4.95 9.73
C SER A 76 23.12 4.22 8.38
N PRO A 77 22.39 3.09 8.22
CA PRO A 77 22.30 2.38 6.94
C PRO A 77 21.53 3.20 5.89
N LEU A 78 20.99 4.35 6.31
CA LEU A 78 20.31 5.32 5.49
C LEU A 78 21.35 6.18 4.77
N CYS A 79 21.50 5.98 3.47
CA CYS A 79 22.24 6.90 2.62
C CYS A 79 21.48 8.22 2.40
N GLY A 80 22.24 9.29 2.13
CA GLY A 80 21.72 10.61 1.82
C GLY A 80 21.06 11.35 2.99
N VAL A 81 21.35 10.97 4.25
CA VAL A 81 20.78 11.61 5.44
C VAL A 81 21.85 12.06 6.43
N THR A 82 21.62 13.20 7.07
CA THR A 82 22.32 13.62 8.29
C THR A 82 21.33 13.58 9.46
N ILE A 83 21.68 12.84 10.52
CA ILE A 83 20.89 12.76 11.74
C ILE A 83 21.38 13.85 12.71
N ASP A 84 20.57 14.87 12.95
CA ASP A 84 20.81 15.90 13.96
C ASP A 84 20.18 15.47 15.30
N SER A 85 21.03 15.40 16.32
CA SER A 85 20.74 15.01 17.70
C SER A 85 20.87 16.17 18.70
N SER A 86 20.93 17.41 18.24
CA SER A 86 21.00 18.62 19.09
C SER A 86 19.87 18.73 20.13
N GLN A 87 18.71 18.11 19.86
CA GLN A 87 17.55 18.07 20.75
C GLN A 87 17.31 16.69 21.40
N ILE A 88 18.37 15.88 21.54
CA ILE A 88 18.27 14.54 22.15
C ILE A 88 17.82 14.57 23.62
N ALA A 89 18.07 15.66 24.34
CA ALA A 89 17.59 15.87 25.70
C ALA A 89 16.04 15.96 25.78
N GLN A 90 15.39 16.43 24.71
CA GLN A 90 13.94 16.42 24.52
C GLN A 90 13.44 15.14 23.82
N LYS A 91 14.33 14.15 23.62
CA LYS A 91 14.12 12.93 22.83
C LYS A 91 13.69 13.20 21.39
N ILE A 92 14.28 14.23 20.77
CA ILE A 92 14.03 14.62 19.37
C ILE A 92 15.27 14.31 18.53
N LEU A 93 15.03 13.81 17.32
CA LEU A 93 16.02 13.64 16.24
C LEU A 93 15.45 14.23 14.95
N PHE A 94 16.32 14.84 14.13
CA PHE A 94 15.96 15.29 12.79
C PHE A 94 16.76 14.52 11.74
N PHE A 95 16.06 13.81 10.86
CA PHE A 95 16.61 13.12 9.71
C PHE A 95 16.53 14.06 8.53
N ASN A 96 17.65 14.73 8.20
CA ASN A 96 17.72 15.71 7.12
C ASN A 96 18.29 15.05 5.86
N PHE A 97 17.49 14.97 4.80
CA PHE A 97 17.84 14.27 3.56
C PHE A 97 18.31 15.24 2.46
N ASP A 98 19.41 14.90 1.78
CA ASP A 98 20.16 15.82 0.91
C ASP A 98 19.53 16.10 -0.47
N GLY A 99 18.63 15.23 -0.95
CA GLY A 99 18.02 15.29 -2.29
C GLY A 99 18.92 14.82 -3.44
N ILE A 100 20.17 14.44 -3.16
CA ILE A 100 21.24 14.26 -4.15
C ILE A 100 21.75 12.81 -4.15
N THR A 101 21.95 12.19 -2.97
CA THR A 101 22.55 10.86 -2.87
C THR A 101 21.59 9.77 -3.35
N PRO A 102 21.92 9.02 -4.41
CA PRO A 102 21.09 7.91 -4.88
C PRO A 102 21.12 6.74 -3.90
N CYS A 103 19.95 6.18 -3.61
CA CYS A 103 19.75 5.17 -2.59
C CYS A 103 18.90 4.00 -3.10
N PHE A 104 19.12 2.81 -2.53
CA PHE A 104 18.37 1.57 -2.79
C PHE A 104 18.42 1.05 -4.24
N SER A 105 17.79 -0.11 -4.46
CA SER A 105 17.52 -0.69 -5.77
C SER A 105 16.03 -1.05 -5.84
N PRO A 106 15.23 -0.48 -6.76
CA PRO A 106 15.61 0.55 -7.75
C PRO A 106 16.02 1.88 -7.09
N SER A 107 16.82 2.66 -7.81
CA SER A 107 17.46 3.85 -7.24
C SER A 107 16.49 5.04 -7.09
N ARG A 108 16.51 5.67 -5.91
CA ARG A 108 15.71 6.83 -5.52
C ARG A 108 16.54 7.84 -4.73
N THR A 109 16.29 9.13 -4.90
CA THR A 109 16.80 10.17 -3.98
C THR A 109 15.72 10.58 -2.99
N ARG A 110 16.15 11.10 -1.84
CA ARG A 110 15.27 11.57 -0.76
C ARG A 110 15.67 12.98 -0.36
N GLN A 111 14.72 13.87 -0.15
CA GLN A 111 14.93 15.28 0.17
C GLN A 111 14.02 15.69 1.34
N GLY A 112 14.40 16.74 2.07
CA GLY A 112 13.57 17.34 3.11
C GLY A 112 13.91 16.78 4.48
N GLN A 113 12.95 16.81 5.41
CA GLN A 113 13.21 16.41 6.79
C GLN A 113 12.12 15.49 7.34
N ILE A 114 12.53 14.51 8.15
CA ILE A 114 11.65 13.83 9.09
C ILE A 114 12.11 14.17 10.51
N LYS A 115 11.24 14.81 11.29
CA LYS A 115 11.45 14.95 12.75
C LYS A 115 10.84 13.74 13.45
N VAL A 116 11.62 13.08 14.30
CA VAL A 116 11.17 11.97 15.14
C VAL A 116 11.29 12.39 16.60
N GLN A 117 10.24 12.16 17.39
CA GLN A 117 10.20 12.48 18.82
C GLN A 117 9.59 11.33 19.63
N LEU A 118 10.25 10.87 20.68
CA LEU A 118 9.63 9.96 21.65
C LEU A 118 8.71 10.76 22.57
N THR A 119 7.41 10.74 22.28
CA THR A 119 6.38 11.50 23.00
C THR A 119 5.73 10.71 24.15
N SER A 120 5.91 9.39 24.20
CA SER A 120 5.55 8.53 25.33
C SER A 120 6.59 7.43 25.54
N GLY A 121 6.83 7.02 26.78
CA GLY A 121 7.83 6.01 27.17
C GLY A 121 9.16 6.60 27.67
N ALA A 122 9.93 5.80 28.41
CA ALA A 122 11.30 6.14 28.77
C ALA A 122 12.24 5.88 27.58
N TYR A 123 12.06 4.75 26.90
CA TYR A 123 12.78 4.33 25.70
C TYR A 123 11.81 3.85 24.61
N TRP A 124 12.26 3.75 23.36
CA TRP A 124 11.44 3.22 22.26
C TRP A 124 11.22 1.71 22.36
N SER A 125 12.08 1.01 23.12
CA SER A 125 11.90 -0.40 23.47
C SER A 125 10.75 -0.66 24.46
N ASP A 126 10.21 0.37 25.10
CA ASP A 126 9.21 0.20 26.15
C ASP A 126 7.82 -0.13 25.58
N VAL A 127 7.08 -0.95 26.33
CA VAL A 127 5.67 -1.24 26.09
C VAL A 127 4.85 0.07 26.12
N ASN A 128 4.01 0.30 25.12
CA ASN A 128 3.20 1.51 24.93
C ASN A 128 4.01 2.82 24.76
N SER A 129 5.29 2.73 24.40
CA SER A 129 6.03 3.91 23.93
C SER A 129 5.47 4.40 22.59
N ILE A 130 5.58 5.72 22.33
CA ILE A 130 5.01 6.35 21.13
C ILE A 130 6.03 7.30 20.52
N LEU A 131 6.35 7.08 19.25
CA LEU A 131 7.02 8.04 18.39
C LEU A 131 6.00 8.94 17.72
N THR A 132 6.28 10.24 17.68
CA THR A 132 5.65 11.18 16.77
C THR A 132 6.64 11.48 15.64
N ILE A 133 6.20 11.23 14.42
CA ILE A 133 6.95 11.37 13.17
C ILE A 133 6.31 12.53 12.40
N THR A 134 7.06 13.61 12.18
CA THR A 134 6.61 14.77 11.40
C THR A 134 7.37 14.81 10.08
N TYR A 135 6.64 14.68 8.98
CA TYR A 135 7.17 14.86 7.63
C TYR A 135 7.15 16.35 7.27
N ASN A 136 8.34 16.92 7.06
CA ASN A 136 8.58 18.32 6.69
C ASN A 136 9.13 18.36 5.25
N SER A 137 8.23 18.47 4.27
CA SER A 137 8.53 18.35 2.83
C SER A 137 9.39 17.13 2.48
N PHE A 138 9.13 15.99 3.13
CA PHE A 138 9.88 14.76 2.88
C PHE A 138 9.51 14.22 1.50
N LYS A 139 10.40 14.36 0.52
CA LYS A 139 10.17 14.01 -0.88
C LYS A 139 11.05 12.84 -1.29
N VAL A 140 10.44 11.80 -1.86
CA VAL A 140 11.13 10.70 -2.52
C VAL A 140 10.97 10.85 -4.04
N THR A 141 12.07 10.74 -4.78
CA THR A 141 12.09 10.81 -6.25
C THR A 141 12.73 9.56 -6.82
N ARG A 142 12.01 8.83 -7.69
CA ARG A 142 12.52 7.64 -8.36
C ARG A 142 13.34 8.04 -9.58
N LEU A 143 14.60 7.60 -9.65
CA LEU A 143 15.53 8.05 -10.70
C LEU A 143 15.28 7.41 -12.08
N SER A 144 14.52 6.31 -12.16
CA SER A 144 14.22 5.65 -13.43
C SER A 144 13.24 6.41 -14.33
N ASP A 145 12.35 7.23 -13.75
CA ASP A 145 11.31 7.96 -14.49
C ASP A 145 11.00 9.36 -13.93
N ASN A 146 11.79 9.84 -12.95
CA ASN A 146 11.62 11.14 -12.27
C ASN A 146 10.27 11.36 -11.57
N LYS A 147 9.44 10.31 -11.40
CA LYS A 147 8.23 10.41 -10.57
C LYS A 147 8.61 10.61 -9.11
N SER A 148 7.80 11.39 -8.41
CA SER A 148 8.06 11.75 -7.02
C SER A 148 6.81 11.81 -6.19
N ILE A 149 6.99 11.59 -4.89
CA ILE A 149 5.95 11.69 -3.87
C ILE A 149 6.52 12.46 -2.68
N GLN A 150 5.80 13.48 -2.23
CA GLN A 150 6.20 14.34 -1.12
C GLN A 150 5.15 14.28 -0.01
N PHE A 151 5.61 14.00 1.21
CA PHE A 151 4.81 13.88 2.41
C PHE A 151 4.93 15.15 3.27
N ASN A 152 3.79 15.67 3.72
CA ASN A 152 3.71 16.71 4.74
C ASN A 152 2.63 16.36 5.76
N GLY A 153 2.96 16.37 7.04
CA GLY A 153 1.99 16.08 8.11
C GLY A 153 2.60 15.29 9.27
N VAL A 154 1.74 14.79 10.16
CA VAL A 154 2.13 14.09 11.38
C VAL A 154 1.55 12.67 11.41
N LYS A 155 2.42 11.71 11.69
CA LYS A 155 2.14 10.30 11.95
C LYS A 155 2.59 9.97 13.38
N THR A 156 1.95 9.00 14.02
CA THR A 156 2.46 8.37 15.23
C THR A 156 2.62 6.88 15.03
N LEU A 157 3.64 6.32 15.69
CA LEU A 157 3.92 4.89 15.74
C LEU A 157 4.06 4.49 17.21
N GLN A 158 3.14 3.65 17.69
CA GLN A 158 3.15 3.09 19.03
C GLN A 158 3.80 1.71 19.01
N ASN A 159 4.75 1.46 19.91
CA ASN A 159 5.25 0.13 20.20
C ASN A 159 4.28 -0.52 21.21
N VAL A 160 3.45 -1.46 20.76
CA VAL A 160 2.37 -2.01 21.59
C VAL A 160 2.92 -3.01 22.60
N ASN A 161 3.90 -3.84 22.20
CA ASN A 161 4.41 -4.94 23.02
C ASN A 161 5.79 -4.66 23.65
N GLY A 162 6.48 -3.61 23.22
CA GLY A 162 7.90 -3.39 23.53
C GLY A 162 8.82 -4.32 22.73
N HIS A 163 10.14 -4.13 22.88
CA HIS A 163 11.15 -4.95 22.21
C HIS A 163 11.70 -6.07 23.12
N ASN A 164 11.01 -7.22 23.14
CA ASN A 164 11.57 -8.43 23.72
C ASN A 164 12.21 -9.31 22.64
N TRP A 165 13.50 -9.12 22.36
CA TRP A 165 14.21 -9.88 21.31
C TRP A 165 14.46 -11.35 21.66
N ILE A 166 14.71 -11.67 22.92
CA ILE A 166 14.88 -13.07 23.37
C ILE A 166 13.53 -13.78 23.29
N GLY A 167 12.46 -13.15 23.78
CA GLY A 167 11.10 -13.66 23.65
C GLY A 167 10.70 -13.87 22.19
N PHE A 168 11.03 -12.92 21.32
CA PHE A 168 10.81 -13.04 19.88
C PHE A 168 11.55 -14.25 19.28
N LEU A 169 12.87 -14.36 19.46
CA LEU A 169 13.66 -15.47 18.89
C LEU A 169 13.33 -16.85 19.49
N THR A 170 12.61 -16.91 20.61
CA THR A 170 12.10 -18.14 21.22
C THR A 170 10.62 -18.41 20.89
N GLY A 171 9.97 -17.57 20.07
CA GLY A 171 8.55 -17.69 19.72
C GLY A 171 7.58 -17.35 20.88
N THR A 172 8.08 -16.80 21.99
CA THR A 172 7.29 -16.46 23.20
C THR A 172 6.84 -15.00 23.28
N ALA A 173 7.30 -14.13 22.36
CA ALA A 173 6.85 -12.74 22.23
C ALA A 173 6.74 -12.31 20.76
N THR A 174 5.93 -11.30 20.50
CA THR A 174 5.77 -10.67 19.19
C THR A 174 6.09 -9.17 19.28
N HIS A 175 6.59 -8.58 18.20
CA HIS A 175 6.78 -7.12 18.11
C HIS A 175 5.62 -6.53 17.32
N LYS A 176 4.73 -5.83 18.02
CA LYS A 176 3.50 -5.28 17.47
C LYS A 176 3.57 -3.76 17.49
N TYR A 177 3.32 -3.14 16.34
CA TYR A 177 3.29 -1.70 16.17
C TYR A 177 1.90 -1.25 15.75
N LYS A 178 1.54 -0.03 16.15
CA LYS A 178 0.27 0.60 15.82
C LYS A 178 0.52 1.98 15.24
N GLU A 179 0.12 2.16 13.98
CA GLU A 179 0.29 3.39 13.21
C GLU A 179 -0.99 4.24 13.27
N ARG A 180 -0.84 5.55 13.39
CA ARG A 180 -1.87 6.54 13.08
C ARG A 180 -1.29 7.68 12.26
N ALA A 181 -1.85 7.95 11.11
CA ALA A 181 -1.61 9.19 10.38
C ALA A 181 -2.95 9.80 9.98
N LEU A 182 -3.13 11.10 10.23
CA LEU A 182 -4.37 11.81 9.91
C LEU A 182 -4.02 13.07 9.12
N GLY A 183 -4.65 13.24 7.97
CA GLY A 183 -4.45 14.42 7.12
C GLY A 183 -3.04 14.56 6.54
N ILE A 184 -2.35 13.46 6.21
CA ILE A 184 -1.06 13.54 5.50
C ILE A 184 -1.32 14.13 4.11
N ASN A 185 -0.80 15.32 3.87
CA ASN A 185 -0.84 15.96 2.55
C ASN A 185 0.28 15.36 1.69
N VAL A 186 -0.13 14.76 0.58
CA VAL A 186 0.73 14.10 -0.39
C VAL A 186 0.77 14.97 -1.65
N THR A 187 1.95 15.32 -2.14
CA THR A 187 2.13 16.03 -3.41
C THR A 187 2.91 15.16 -4.39
N PHE A 188 2.43 15.08 -5.64
CA PHE A 188 3.04 14.25 -6.68
C PHE A 188 3.91 15.08 -7.65
N ASP A 189 4.62 14.40 -8.55
CA ASP A 189 5.48 14.99 -9.58
C ASP A 189 4.82 16.07 -10.45
N ASN A 190 3.53 15.90 -10.77
CA ASN A 190 2.74 16.86 -11.55
C ASN A 190 2.12 18.00 -10.71
N GLY A 191 2.48 18.12 -9.43
CA GLY A 191 1.94 19.11 -8.50
C GLY A 191 0.53 18.82 -7.98
N ALA A 192 -0.14 17.75 -8.45
CA ALA A 192 -1.42 17.33 -7.90
C ALA A 192 -1.26 16.84 -6.46
N THR A 193 -2.33 16.96 -5.66
CA THR A 193 -2.32 16.64 -4.24
C THR A 193 -3.36 15.58 -3.86
N ALA A 194 -3.04 14.75 -2.88
CA ALA A 194 -3.95 13.84 -2.22
C ALA A 194 -3.87 14.03 -0.70
N VAL A 195 -4.94 13.70 0.01
CA VAL A 195 -4.95 13.66 1.49
C VAL A 195 -5.11 12.22 1.91
N TRP A 196 -4.14 11.71 2.67
CA TRP A 196 -4.11 10.34 3.15
C TRP A 196 -4.27 10.26 4.67
N ASN A 197 -5.03 9.26 5.11
CA ASN A 197 -5.11 8.85 6.50
C ASN A 197 -4.75 7.36 6.59
N SER A 198 -4.16 6.93 7.70
CA SER A 198 -3.89 5.53 8.00
C SER A 198 -4.15 5.20 9.47
N ALA A 199 -4.65 4.00 9.70
CA ALA A 199 -4.87 3.38 11.00
C ALA A 199 -4.68 1.87 10.85
N ARG A 200 -3.50 1.37 11.22
CA ARG A 200 -3.15 -0.04 11.06
C ARG A 200 -2.35 -0.57 12.23
N THR A 201 -2.39 -1.89 12.40
CA THR A 201 -1.41 -2.62 13.21
C THR A 201 -0.57 -3.51 12.32
N THR A 202 0.73 -3.53 12.56
CA THR A 202 1.66 -4.53 12.03
C THR A 202 2.20 -5.36 13.18
N GLU A 203 2.43 -6.65 12.94
CA GLU A 203 2.92 -7.58 13.95
C GLU A 203 3.92 -8.54 13.34
N TRP A 204 5.05 -8.68 14.03
CA TRP A 204 6.12 -9.60 13.70
C TRP A 204 6.16 -10.69 14.77
N SER A 205 6.16 -11.95 14.33
CA SER A 205 6.37 -13.10 15.21
C SER A 205 7.44 -14.03 14.62
N PHE A 206 7.99 -14.88 15.48
CA PHE A 206 8.83 -16.00 15.08
C PHE A 206 8.02 -17.29 15.20
N ASP A 207 7.99 -18.08 14.15
CA ASP A 207 7.29 -19.36 14.06
C ASP A 207 8.32 -20.46 13.82
N SER A 208 8.61 -21.23 14.87
CA SER A 208 9.42 -22.45 14.80
C SER A 208 8.53 -23.61 14.33
N ALA A 209 8.10 -23.54 13.08
CA ALA A 209 7.28 -24.58 12.47
C ALA A 209 8.11 -25.88 12.28
N PRO A 210 7.49 -27.09 12.26
CA PRO A 210 8.23 -28.37 12.32
C PRO A 210 9.23 -28.70 11.19
N ALA A 211 9.42 -27.80 10.23
CA ALA A 211 10.30 -27.97 9.07
C ALA A 211 11.29 -26.81 8.86
N VAL A 212 10.92 -25.56 9.18
CA VAL A 212 11.75 -24.36 8.94
C VAL A 212 11.36 -23.24 9.91
N ASP A 213 12.35 -22.66 10.58
CA ASP A 213 12.21 -21.41 11.34
C ASP A 213 11.91 -20.23 10.41
N ARG A 214 10.90 -19.43 10.74
CA ARG A 214 10.51 -18.27 9.92
C ARG A 214 10.02 -17.09 10.75
N ILE A 215 10.29 -15.90 10.24
CA ILE A 215 9.64 -14.68 10.71
C ILE A 215 8.33 -14.55 9.93
N VAL A 216 7.23 -14.34 10.65
CA VAL A 216 5.90 -14.08 10.10
C VAL A 216 5.56 -12.62 10.31
N PHE A 217 5.07 -11.97 9.26
CA PHE A 217 4.56 -10.61 9.27
C PHE A 217 3.05 -10.65 9.08
N THR A 218 2.32 -9.96 9.95
CA THR A 218 0.88 -9.75 9.85
C THR A 218 0.57 -8.26 9.79
N ALA A 219 -0.33 -7.85 8.89
CA ALA A 219 -0.87 -6.49 8.85
C ALA A 219 -2.40 -6.50 8.79
N ASN A 220 -3.03 -5.58 9.52
CA ASN A 220 -4.48 -5.40 9.56
C ASN A 220 -4.84 -3.95 9.83
N GLY A 221 -5.96 -3.49 9.26
CA GLY A 221 -6.56 -2.21 9.64
C GLY A 221 -7.15 -2.28 11.05
N ASP A 222 -7.14 -1.18 11.79
CA ASP A 222 -7.44 -1.19 13.23
C ASP A 222 -8.38 -0.05 13.69
N THR A 223 -9.13 0.53 12.74
CA THR A 223 -10.20 1.48 13.02
C THR A 223 -11.52 1.08 12.37
N THR A 224 -12.61 1.68 12.85
CA THR A 224 -13.97 1.55 12.31
C THR A 224 -14.48 2.93 11.93
N ILE A 225 -14.95 3.10 10.70
CA ILE A 225 -15.54 4.36 10.20
C ILE A 225 -16.85 4.02 9.50
N ASN A 226 -17.93 4.74 9.83
CA ASN A 226 -19.26 4.57 9.24
C ASN A 226 -19.76 3.10 9.27
N GLY A 227 -19.42 2.35 10.32
CA GLY A 227 -19.80 0.94 10.50
C GLY A 227 -18.90 -0.08 9.79
N VAL A 228 -17.98 0.34 8.92
CA VAL A 228 -16.99 -0.55 8.29
C VAL A 228 -15.78 -0.68 9.21
N ALA A 229 -15.51 -1.90 9.68
CA ALA A 229 -14.41 -2.23 10.56
C ALA A 229 -13.12 -2.57 9.79
N ALA A 230 -12.00 -2.68 10.52
CA ALA A 230 -10.68 -3.03 9.98
C ALA A 230 -10.23 -2.13 8.80
N ILE A 231 -10.61 -0.85 8.83
CA ILE A 231 -10.12 0.15 7.89
C ILE A 231 -8.64 0.38 8.17
N ASP A 232 -7.86 0.41 7.08
CA ASP A 232 -6.42 0.64 7.06
C ASP A 232 -6.07 2.07 6.66
N SER A 233 -6.74 2.56 5.61
CA SER A 233 -6.44 3.86 5.02
C SER A 233 -7.66 4.43 4.31
N TRP A 234 -7.78 5.76 4.31
CA TRP A 234 -8.89 6.47 3.68
C TRP A 234 -8.49 7.91 3.36
N GLY A 235 -9.20 8.56 2.46
CA GLY A 235 -8.91 9.95 2.12
C GLY A 235 -9.47 10.38 0.78
N VAL A 236 -8.78 11.34 0.15
CA VAL A 236 -9.12 11.88 -1.17
C VAL A 236 -7.89 11.80 -2.06
N ASN A 237 -8.04 11.21 -3.25
CA ASN A 237 -6.93 11.01 -4.18
C ASN A 237 -6.61 12.26 -5.04
N ARG A 238 -5.58 12.16 -5.89
CA ARG A 238 -5.14 13.23 -6.81
C ARG A 238 -6.20 13.67 -7.85
N PHE A 239 -7.30 12.93 -7.98
CA PHE A 239 -8.41 13.20 -8.88
C PHE A 239 -9.66 13.71 -8.13
N GLY A 240 -9.56 13.99 -6.82
CA GLY A 240 -10.68 14.46 -6.00
C GLY A 240 -11.66 13.35 -5.58
N GLN A 241 -11.35 12.08 -5.83
CA GLN A 241 -12.21 10.95 -5.49
C GLN A 241 -11.93 10.48 -4.06
N ALA A 242 -12.99 10.25 -3.29
CA ALA A 242 -12.89 9.62 -1.98
C ALA A 242 -12.53 8.13 -2.12
N PHE A 243 -11.64 7.65 -1.25
CA PHE A 243 -11.24 6.24 -1.20
C PHE A 243 -11.20 5.72 0.24
N THR A 244 -11.39 4.40 0.40
CA THR A 244 -11.25 3.65 1.65
C THR A 244 -10.70 2.25 1.37
N THR A 245 -9.63 1.85 2.06
CA THR A 245 -9.10 0.49 2.07
C THR A 245 -9.38 -0.15 3.43
N TYR A 246 -9.93 -1.37 3.43
CA TYR A 246 -10.16 -2.14 4.65
C TYR A 246 -9.84 -3.63 4.45
N TYR A 247 -9.49 -4.30 5.54
CA TYR A 247 -9.18 -5.72 5.56
C TYR A 247 -10.43 -6.56 5.84
N ASN A 248 -10.71 -7.54 5.00
CA ASN A 248 -11.68 -8.62 5.27
C ASN A 248 -10.98 -9.78 6.01
N ALA A 249 -9.69 -10.00 5.76
CA ALA A 249 -8.82 -10.89 6.49
C ALA A 249 -7.38 -10.31 6.50
N PRO A 250 -6.63 -10.41 7.62
CA PRO A 250 -5.28 -9.85 7.72
C PRO A 250 -4.35 -10.31 6.60
N TRP A 251 -3.48 -9.42 6.14
CA TRP A 251 -2.33 -9.80 5.29
C TRP A 251 -1.38 -10.62 6.15
N VAL A 252 -0.98 -11.80 5.68
CA VAL A 252 0.06 -12.61 6.30
C VAL A 252 1.12 -12.95 5.26
N SER A 253 2.39 -12.70 5.57
CA SER A 253 3.55 -13.13 4.79
C SER A 253 4.65 -13.69 5.70
N ASN A 254 5.61 -14.45 5.15
CA ASN A 254 6.72 -14.99 5.93
C ASN A 254 8.05 -15.05 5.15
N THR A 255 9.15 -15.22 5.88
CA THR A 255 10.50 -15.30 5.26
C THR A 255 10.73 -16.55 4.42
N TYR A 256 10.00 -17.65 4.67
CA TYR A 256 10.17 -18.92 3.95
C TYR A 256 9.76 -18.81 2.46
N CYS A 257 8.68 -18.10 2.17
CA CYS A 257 8.18 -17.89 0.80
C CYS A 257 8.68 -16.57 0.16
N GLY A 258 9.49 -15.81 0.90
CA GLY A 258 9.83 -14.42 0.62
C GLY A 258 8.85 -13.47 1.31
N LEU A 259 9.38 -12.57 2.14
CA LEU A 259 8.59 -11.70 3.02
C LEU A 259 7.57 -10.80 2.28
N TRP A 260 7.84 -10.48 1.01
CA TRP A 260 6.98 -9.67 0.15
C TRP A 260 6.06 -10.50 -0.77
N ARG A 261 5.94 -11.81 -0.51
CA ARG A 261 5.04 -12.74 -1.20
C ARG A 261 4.02 -13.30 -0.20
N PRO A 262 2.84 -12.67 -0.07
CA PRO A 262 1.84 -13.07 0.92
C PRO A 262 1.39 -14.53 0.82
N ASN A 263 1.19 -15.14 1.98
CA ASN A 263 0.67 -16.50 2.12
C ASN A 263 -0.85 -16.50 2.24
N SER A 264 -1.45 -15.42 2.77
CA SER A 264 -2.90 -15.23 2.86
C SER A 264 -3.28 -13.76 3.10
N GLY A 265 -4.58 -13.48 2.98
CA GLY A 265 -5.20 -12.21 3.33
C GLY A 265 -6.23 -11.76 2.32
N GLN A 266 -7.08 -10.81 2.69
CA GLN A 266 -8.03 -10.22 1.76
C GLN A 266 -8.35 -8.79 2.18
N LEU A 267 -8.26 -7.85 1.25
CA LEU A 267 -8.59 -6.45 1.45
C LEU A 267 -9.46 -5.94 0.31
N THR A 268 -10.40 -5.07 0.67
CA THR A 268 -11.26 -4.36 -0.27
C THR A 268 -10.80 -2.92 -0.33
N HIS A 269 -10.61 -2.45 -1.55
CA HIS A 269 -10.40 -1.05 -1.85
C HIS A 269 -11.67 -0.46 -2.48
N LEU A 270 -12.23 0.55 -1.85
CA LEU A 270 -13.37 1.33 -2.34
C LEU A 270 -12.85 2.65 -2.91
N LEU A 271 -13.19 2.95 -4.17
CA LEU A 271 -12.86 4.21 -4.83
C LEU A 271 -14.12 4.76 -5.50
N ASN A 272 -14.62 5.90 -5.02
CA ASN A 272 -15.88 6.51 -5.49
C ASN A 272 -17.05 5.52 -5.63
N ASN A 273 -17.25 4.68 -4.60
CA ASN A 273 -18.22 3.57 -4.53
C ASN A 273 -17.98 2.37 -5.46
N ALA A 274 -16.97 2.38 -6.35
CA ALA A 274 -16.50 1.18 -7.02
C ALA A 274 -15.68 0.33 -6.05
N SER A 275 -15.83 -1.00 -6.12
CA SER A 275 -15.20 -1.96 -5.20
C SER A 275 -14.22 -2.88 -5.93
N TYR A 276 -13.00 -2.93 -5.41
CA TYR A 276 -11.88 -3.74 -5.89
C TYR A 276 -11.42 -4.65 -4.75
N ILE A 277 -11.63 -5.96 -4.91
CA ILE A 277 -11.28 -6.97 -3.90
C ILE A 277 -9.97 -7.61 -4.33
N LEU A 278 -8.94 -7.52 -3.48
CA LEU A 278 -7.67 -8.21 -3.64
C LEU A 278 -7.59 -9.34 -2.61
N THR A 279 -7.56 -10.58 -3.11
CA THR A 279 -7.33 -11.79 -2.31
C THR A 279 -5.88 -12.23 -2.50
N LEU A 280 -5.15 -12.31 -1.39
CA LEU A 280 -3.74 -12.68 -1.32
C LEU A 280 -3.62 -14.18 -1.03
N GLY A 281 -2.53 -14.80 -1.47
CA GLY A 281 -2.25 -16.18 -1.13
C GLY A 281 -3.03 -17.21 -1.94
N VAL A 282 -3.12 -17.04 -3.27
CA VAL A 282 -3.89 -17.95 -4.15
C VAL A 282 -3.03 -18.93 -4.95
N ASP A 283 -3.66 -20.00 -5.43
CA ASP A 283 -3.18 -20.90 -6.47
C ASP A 283 -3.35 -20.31 -7.89
N GLN A 284 -2.97 -21.07 -8.92
CA GLN A 284 -3.14 -20.66 -10.33
C GLN A 284 -4.61 -20.50 -10.77
N GLY A 285 -5.55 -21.13 -10.08
CA GLY A 285 -7.00 -20.98 -10.32
C GLY A 285 -7.62 -19.80 -9.56
N GLY A 286 -6.86 -19.11 -8.71
CA GLY A 286 -7.36 -18.02 -7.88
C GLY A 286 -8.10 -18.48 -6.61
N ASN A 287 -7.94 -19.74 -6.19
CA ASN A 287 -8.43 -20.26 -4.93
C ASN A 287 -7.37 -20.08 -3.83
N PRO A 288 -7.74 -20.03 -2.53
CA PRO A 288 -6.75 -20.02 -1.44
C PRO A 288 -5.77 -21.19 -1.56
N THR A 289 -4.46 -20.92 -1.48
CA THR A 289 -3.45 -21.97 -1.66
C THR A 289 -3.52 -23.01 -0.52
N PRO A 290 -3.42 -24.32 -0.82
CA PRO A 290 -3.17 -25.35 0.19
C PRO A 290 -1.67 -25.50 0.51
N TYR A 291 -0.79 -24.87 -0.26
CA TYR A 291 0.66 -25.00 -0.16
C TYR A 291 1.27 -23.94 0.77
N GLN A 292 2.47 -24.22 1.31
CA GLN A 292 3.20 -23.27 2.16
C GLN A 292 3.41 -21.92 1.47
N CYS A 293 3.72 -21.94 0.16
CA CYS A 293 3.89 -20.74 -0.65
C CYS A 293 2.78 -20.65 -1.70
N ALA A 294 2.19 -19.47 -1.84
CA ALA A 294 1.19 -19.19 -2.84
C ALA A 294 1.82 -18.90 -4.21
N TYR A 295 1.04 -19.13 -5.27
CA TYR A 295 1.40 -18.76 -6.63
C TYR A 295 1.35 -17.24 -6.81
N GLY A 296 0.37 -16.58 -6.20
CA GLY A 296 0.21 -15.13 -6.30
C GLY A 296 -1.06 -14.59 -5.66
N PHE A 297 -1.71 -13.66 -6.35
CA PHE A 297 -2.88 -12.93 -5.86
C PHE A 297 -3.99 -12.83 -6.91
N LYS A 298 -5.25 -12.68 -6.44
CA LYS A 298 -6.44 -12.52 -7.27
C LYS A 298 -7.05 -11.13 -7.05
N VAL A 299 -7.32 -10.41 -8.14
CA VAL A 299 -8.06 -9.15 -8.15
C VAL A 299 -9.44 -9.38 -8.76
N GLN A 300 -10.48 -8.82 -8.14
CA GLN A 300 -11.86 -8.89 -8.59
C GLN A 300 -12.52 -7.51 -8.51
N TRP A 301 -13.23 -7.11 -9.56
CA TRP A 301 -14.00 -5.87 -9.60
C TRP A 301 -15.23 -6.01 -10.50
N ASN A 302 -16.17 -5.08 -10.41
CA ASN A 302 -17.33 -5.03 -11.30
C ASN A 302 -17.08 -3.99 -12.40
N SER A 303 -17.39 -4.38 -13.64
CA SER A 303 -17.44 -3.52 -14.83
C SER A 303 -18.88 -3.48 -15.37
N SER A 304 -19.12 -2.67 -16.40
CA SER A 304 -20.37 -2.69 -17.19
C SER A 304 -20.64 -4.06 -17.85
N ALA A 305 -19.60 -4.86 -18.10
CA ALA A 305 -19.69 -6.21 -18.67
C ALA A 305 -19.89 -7.33 -17.63
N GLY A 306 -19.93 -6.99 -16.33
CA GLY A 306 -20.06 -7.93 -15.21
C GLY A 306 -18.84 -7.97 -14.29
N THR A 307 -18.76 -8.98 -13.42
CA THR A 307 -17.63 -9.18 -12.51
C THR A 307 -16.40 -9.72 -13.26
N ILE A 308 -15.33 -8.93 -13.29
CA ILE A 308 -14.04 -9.31 -13.84
C ILE A 308 -13.18 -9.90 -12.72
N VAL A 309 -12.49 -11.00 -13.03
CA VAL A 309 -11.52 -11.66 -12.16
C VAL A 309 -10.20 -11.79 -12.92
N ARG A 310 -9.08 -11.53 -12.23
CA ARG A 310 -7.72 -11.74 -12.73
C ARG A 310 -6.85 -12.36 -11.64
N VAL A 311 -5.99 -13.29 -12.02
CA VAL A 311 -4.98 -13.92 -11.16
C VAL A 311 -3.62 -13.53 -11.70
N PHE A 312 -2.72 -13.11 -10.81
CA PHE A 312 -1.36 -12.69 -11.10
C PHE A 312 -0.39 -13.51 -10.26
N SER A 313 0.77 -13.87 -10.79
CA SER A 313 1.85 -14.46 -9.99
C SER A 313 2.58 -13.41 -9.15
N TYR A 314 3.32 -13.87 -8.15
CA TYR A 314 4.41 -13.09 -7.54
C TYR A 314 5.71 -13.11 -8.37
#